data_AF-A0A221R805-F1
#
_entry.id   AF-A0A221R805-F1
#
_cell.length_a   1.000
_cell.length_b   1.000
_cell.length_c   1.000
_cell.angle_alpha   90.00
_cell.angle_beta   90.00
_cell.angle_gamma   90.00
#
_symmetry.space_group_name_H-M   'P 1'
#
loop_
_entity.id
_entity.type
_entity.pdbx_description
1 polymer ?
#
loop_
_entity_poly.entity_id
_entity_poly.type
_entity_poly.pdbx_seq_one_letter_code
_entity_poly.pdbx_strand_id
1 'polypeptide(L)'
;MSERRLAPCGTPAAYDRHRRRGEPVDDLCARANKEASLERQRKRRVRAQKARARADDARRLGSAVRLAPVADLPLTPGDDASDPNPLTDAREDYRLVMTALSRALPREVPALSRRREELVQRIADLKAQKDAIPFADRLAEARARVVRRRAERR
;
A
#
# COMPACT_ATOMS: atom_id res chain seq x y z
N MET A 1 -29.38 -30.82 -23.44
CA MET A 1 -28.20 -31.34 -24.15
C MET A 1 -27.71 -30.25 -25.10
N SER A 2 -26.73 -29.44 -24.69
CA SER A 2 -26.24 -28.35 -25.55
C SER A 2 -25.33 -28.93 -26.62
N GLU A 3 -25.77 -28.85 -27.86
CA GLU A 3 -25.02 -29.28 -29.05
C GLU A 3 -23.74 -28.45 -29.17
N ARG A 4 -22.60 -29.04 -28.78
CA ARG A 4 -21.30 -28.36 -28.92
C ARG A 4 -20.96 -28.33 -30.41
N ARG A 5 -21.13 -27.16 -31.03
CA ARG A 5 -20.67 -26.90 -32.40
C ARG A 5 -19.21 -27.30 -32.52
N LEU A 6 -18.93 -28.22 -33.43
CA LEU A 6 -17.57 -28.71 -33.68
C LEU A 6 -16.73 -27.58 -34.28
N ALA A 7 -15.51 -27.40 -33.77
CA ALA A 7 -14.58 -26.44 -34.34
C ALA A 7 -14.21 -26.84 -35.78
N PRO A 8 -13.96 -25.87 -36.68
CA PRO A 8 -13.43 -26.17 -38.01
C PRO A 8 -12.02 -26.76 -37.93
N CYS A 9 -11.60 -27.45 -38.99
CA CYS A 9 -10.21 -27.89 -39.18
C CYS A 9 -9.25 -26.70 -39.20
N GLY A 10 -7.95 -26.94 -38.96
CA GLY A 10 -6.96 -25.88 -38.79
C GLY A 10 -6.96 -25.23 -37.40
N THR A 11 -7.59 -25.86 -36.40
CA THR A 11 -7.58 -25.40 -35.01
C THR A 11 -6.92 -26.45 -34.10
N PRO A 12 -6.34 -26.07 -32.95
CA PRO A 12 -5.82 -27.05 -31.98
C PRO A 12 -6.91 -28.02 -31.48
N ALA A 13 -8.16 -27.56 -31.42
CA ALA A 13 -9.29 -28.40 -31.03
C ALA A 13 -9.66 -29.45 -32.10
N ALA A 14 -9.45 -29.15 -33.37
CA ALA A 14 -9.58 -30.13 -34.45
C ALA A 14 -8.42 -31.15 -34.43
N TYR A 15 -7.18 -30.71 -34.18
CA TYR A 15 -6.04 -31.60 -33.96
C TYR A 15 -6.32 -32.66 -32.87
N ASP A 16 -6.79 -32.20 -31.70
CA ASP A 16 -7.11 -33.11 -30.58
C ASP A 16 -8.23 -34.10 -30.94
N ARG A 17 -9.16 -33.71 -31.80
CA ARG A 17 -10.25 -34.57 -32.28
C ARG A 17 -9.75 -35.65 -33.21
N HIS A 18 -8.93 -35.30 -34.22
CA HIS A 18 -8.31 -36.28 -35.12
C HIS A 18 -7.52 -37.30 -34.31
N ARG A 19 -6.70 -36.82 -33.35
CA ARG A 19 -5.92 -37.70 -32.47
C ARG A 19 -6.80 -38.63 -31.62
N ARG A 20 -7.92 -38.14 -31.07
CA ARG A 20 -8.84 -38.96 -30.26
C ARG A 20 -9.61 -39.99 -31.09
N ARG A 21 -9.88 -39.69 -32.36
CA ARG A 21 -10.59 -40.59 -33.29
C ARG A 21 -9.67 -41.54 -34.04
N GLY A 22 -8.35 -41.33 -33.98
CA GLY A 22 -7.38 -42.11 -34.75
C GLY A 22 -7.37 -41.77 -36.24
N GLU A 23 -7.92 -40.62 -36.63
CA GLU A 23 -7.90 -40.14 -38.01
C GLU A 23 -6.53 -39.51 -38.33
N PRO A 24 -6.07 -39.56 -39.60
CA PRO A 24 -4.87 -38.83 -40.00
C PRO A 24 -5.08 -37.33 -39.78
N VAL A 25 -4.08 -36.68 -39.18
CA VAL A 25 -4.09 -35.25 -38.91
C VAL A 25 -3.72 -34.51 -40.18
N ASP A 26 -4.54 -33.55 -40.61
CA ASP A 26 -4.22 -32.68 -41.74
C ASP A 26 -3.08 -31.69 -41.41
N ASP A 27 -2.41 -31.17 -42.45
CA ASP A 27 -1.30 -30.23 -42.27
C ASP A 27 -1.71 -28.94 -41.55
N LEU A 28 -2.95 -28.50 -41.74
CA LEU A 28 -3.50 -27.30 -41.12
C LEU A 28 -3.62 -27.47 -39.60
N CYS A 29 -4.20 -28.57 -39.12
CA CYS A 29 -4.31 -28.87 -37.69
C CYS A 29 -2.94 -29.10 -37.05
N ALA A 30 -2.01 -29.74 -37.77
CA ALA A 30 -0.65 -29.94 -37.29
C ALA A 30 0.09 -28.60 -37.08
N ARG A 31 0.01 -27.68 -38.06
CA ARG A 31 0.57 -26.32 -37.94
C ARG A 31 -0.08 -25.53 -36.80
N ALA A 32 -1.41 -25.54 -36.72
CA ALA A 32 -2.15 -24.83 -35.68
C ALA A 32 -1.78 -25.31 -34.27
N ASN A 33 -1.62 -26.63 -34.07
CA ASN A 33 -1.19 -27.16 -32.78
C ASN A 33 0.26 -26.78 -32.44
N LYS A 34 1.15 -26.76 -33.43
CA LYS A 34 2.54 -26.31 -33.26
C LYS A 34 2.60 -24.84 -32.83
N GLU A 35 1.85 -23.97 -33.50
CA GLU A 35 1.75 -22.55 -33.15
C GLU A 35 1.20 -22.33 -31.74
N ALA A 36 0.09 -22.99 -31.40
CA ALA A 36 -0.49 -22.94 -30.07
C ALA A 36 0.49 -23.44 -28.99
N SER A 37 1.30 -24.45 -29.30
CA SER A 37 2.35 -24.95 -28.40
C SER A 37 3.45 -23.91 -28.17
N LEU A 38 3.94 -23.27 -29.25
CA LEU A 38 4.93 -22.21 -29.17
C LEU A 38 4.41 -21.00 -28.38
N GLU A 39 3.16 -20.61 -28.59
CA GLU A 39 2.51 -19.53 -27.85
C GLU A 39 2.41 -19.85 -26.35
N ARG A 40 1.98 -21.07 -26.01
CA ARG A 40 1.96 -21.55 -24.61
C ARG A 40 3.36 -21.52 -24.00
N GLN A 41 4.38 -21.91 -24.74
CA GLN A 41 5.77 -21.89 -24.28
C GLN A 41 6.25 -20.44 -24.03
N ARG A 42 5.98 -19.51 -24.95
CA ARG A 42 6.29 -18.08 -24.78
C ARG A 42 5.61 -17.51 -23.53
N LYS A 43 4.31 -17.74 -23.36
CA LYS A 43 3.54 -17.31 -22.18
C LYS A 43 4.12 -17.89 -20.89
N ARG A 44 4.52 -19.16 -20.87
CA ARG A 44 5.19 -19.79 -19.71
C ARG A 44 6.52 -19.12 -19.38
N ARG A 45 7.36 -18.81 -20.39
CA ARG A 45 8.65 -18.11 -20.19
C ARG A 45 8.46 -16.72 -19.58
N VAL A 46 7.51 -15.93 -20.11
CA VAL A 46 7.20 -14.59 -19.58
C VAL A 46 6.72 -14.68 -18.12
N ARG A 47 5.83 -15.62 -17.81
CA ARG A 47 5.37 -15.83 -16.42
C ARG A 47 6.50 -16.25 -15.48
N ALA A 48 7.38 -17.15 -15.92
CA ALA A 48 8.54 -17.58 -15.14
C ALA A 48 9.52 -16.43 -14.89
N GLN A 49 9.80 -15.60 -15.90
CA GLN A 49 10.64 -14.41 -15.75
C GLN A 49 10.05 -13.42 -14.76
N LYS A 50 8.73 -13.14 -14.86
CA LYS A 50 8.03 -12.26 -13.91
C LYS A 50 8.04 -12.82 -12.49
N ALA A 51 7.90 -14.13 -12.32
CA ALA A 51 7.99 -14.77 -11.01
C ALA A 51 9.40 -14.66 -10.41
N ARG A 52 10.44 -14.84 -11.22
CA ARG A 52 11.85 -14.63 -10.81
C ARG A 52 12.11 -13.18 -10.40
N ALA A 53 11.71 -12.22 -11.23
CA ALA A 53 11.85 -10.78 -10.92
C ALA A 53 11.16 -10.42 -9.60
N ARG A 54 9.93 -10.92 -9.36
CA ARG A 54 9.23 -10.73 -8.08
C ARG A 54 9.96 -11.36 -6.89
N ALA A 55 10.56 -12.54 -7.07
CA ALA A 55 11.35 -13.19 -6.02
C ALA A 55 12.63 -12.41 -5.72
N ASP A 56 13.29 -11.88 -6.76
CA ASP A 56 14.48 -11.04 -6.62
C ASP A 56 14.15 -9.72 -5.93
N ASP A 57 13.03 -9.07 -6.29
CA ASP A 57 12.53 -7.87 -5.64
C ASP A 57 12.18 -8.12 -4.17
N ALA A 58 11.49 -9.24 -3.87
CA ALA A 58 11.19 -9.63 -2.50
C ALA A 58 12.46 -9.89 -1.68
N ARG A 59 13.48 -10.53 -2.28
CA ARG A 59 14.78 -10.73 -1.62
C ARG A 59 15.50 -9.40 -1.39
N ARG A 60 15.46 -8.47 -2.34
CA ARG A 60 16.04 -7.12 -2.19
C ARG A 60 15.36 -6.34 -1.07
N LEU A 61 14.04 -6.33 -1.01
CA LEU A 61 13.29 -5.67 0.05
C LEU A 61 13.52 -6.34 1.42
N GLY A 62 13.49 -7.68 1.47
CA GLY A 62 13.80 -8.42 2.70
C GLY A 62 15.23 -8.23 3.18
N SER A 63 16.19 -8.02 2.27
CA SER A 63 17.57 -7.71 2.61
C SER A 63 17.80 -6.24 2.99
N ALA A 64 17.03 -5.31 2.43
CA ALA A 64 17.11 -3.89 2.75
C ALA A 64 16.45 -3.57 4.11
N VAL A 65 15.44 -4.36 4.50
CA VAL A 65 14.82 -4.30 5.82
C VAL A 65 15.55 -5.25 6.78
N ARG A 66 16.88 -5.09 6.92
CA ARG A 66 17.48 -5.39 8.23
C ARG A 66 17.07 -4.25 9.13
N LEU A 67 15.89 -4.36 9.74
CA LEU A 67 15.62 -3.64 10.96
C LEU A 67 16.74 -4.06 11.92
N ALA A 68 17.66 -3.14 12.19
CA ALA A 68 18.52 -3.30 13.35
C ALA A 68 17.59 -3.62 14.52
N PRO A 69 17.88 -4.63 15.35
CA PRO A 69 17.17 -4.75 16.60
C PRO A 69 17.30 -3.39 17.28
N VAL A 70 16.16 -2.77 17.60
CA VAL A 70 16.08 -1.63 18.53
C VAL A 70 16.38 -2.17 19.92
N ALA A 71 17.56 -2.76 20.08
CA ALA A 71 18.20 -3.03 21.34
C ALA A 71 19.17 -1.86 21.53
N ASP A 72 18.95 -1.10 22.59
CA ASP A 72 19.85 -0.05 23.07
C ASP A 72 19.87 1.27 22.30
N LEU A 73 18.72 1.74 21.81
CA LEU A 73 18.47 3.16 21.97
C LEU A 73 18.16 3.35 23.46
N PRO A 74 19.01 4.01 24.27
CA PRO A 74 18.59 4.41 25.59
C PRO A 74 17.32 5.23 25.39
N LEU A 75 16.19 4.68 25.82
CA LEU A 75 15.05 5.46 26.24
C LEU A 75 15.59 6.33 27.36
N THR A 76 16.25 7.44 27.01
CA THR A 76 16.46 8.53 27.92
C THR A 76 15.05 8.83 28.43
N PRO A 77 14.76 8.60 29.72
CA PRO A 77 13.54 9.10 30.33
C PRO A 77 13.77 10.60 30.50
N GLY A 78 13.85 11.30 29.37
CA GLY A 78 13.84 12.75 29.30
C GLY A 78 12.39 13.15 29.22
N ASP A 79 11.75 13.21 30.38
CA ASP A 79 10.88 14.30 30.83
C ASP A 79 9.88 14.97 29.87
N ASP A 80 9.42 14.34 28.80
CA ASP A 80 8.33 14.87 27.96
C ASP A 80 7.28 13.81 27.64
N ALA A 81 6.70 13.22 28.69
CA ALA A 81 5.28 12.83 28.68
C ALA A 81 4.39 14.10 28.65
N SER A 82 4.72 15.05 27.78
CA SER A 82 3.88 16.18 27.44
C SER A 82 2.64 15.60 26.78
N ASP A 83 1.46 15.94 27.32
CA ASP A 83 0.16 15.58 26.77
C ASP A 83 0.22 15.54 25.24
N PRO A 84 -0.13 14.41 24.58
CA PRO A 84 -0.09 14.31 23.13
C PRO A 84 -0.92 15.47 22.56
N ASN A 85 -0.24 16.47 22.00
CA ASN A 85 -0.87 17.66 21.48
C ASN A 85 -1.07 17.43 19.98
N PRO A 86 -2.26 16.99 19.56
CA PRO A 86 -2.51 16.61 18.17
C PRO A 86 -2.25 17.77 17.18
N LEU A 87 -2.31 19.02 17.65
CA LEU A 87 -1.97 20.19 16.84
C LEU A 87 -0.47 20.32 16.59
N THR A 88 0.38 19.93 17.54
CA THR A 88 1.83 19.90 17.36
C THR A 88 2.21 18.83 16.36
N ASP A 89 1.69 17.61 16.54
CA ASP A 89 1.97 16.47 15.65
C ASP A 89 1.56 16.78 14.20
N ALA A 90 0.35 17.33 14.01
CA ALA A 90 -0.12 17.70 12.67
C ALA A 90 0.75 18.78 12.00
N ARG A 91 1.39 19.68 12.77
CA ARG A 91 2.33 20.68 12.23
C ARG A 91 3.65 20.04 11.83
N GLU A 92 4.12 19.04 12.56
CA GLU A 92 5.33 18.29 12.20
C GLU A 92 5.11 17.47 10.93
N ASP A 93 4.00 16.75 10.86
CA ASP A 93 3.57 16.05 9.65
C ASP A 93 3.53 16.99 8.43
N TYR A 94 2.99 18.20 8.61
CA TYR A 94 2.96 19.19 7.55
C TYR A 94 4.36 19.60 7.08
N ARG A 95 5.31 19.80 8.00
CA ARG A 95 6.71 20.11 7.66
C ARG A 95 7.36 18.98 6.87
N LEU A 96 7.11 17.73 7.25
CA LEU A 96 7.62 16.55 6.54
C LEU A 96 7.06 16.48 5.11
N VAL A 97 5.76 16.69 4.94
CA VAL A 97 5.12 16.70 3.62
C VAL A 97 5.65 17.84 2.74
N MET A 98 5.85 19.04 3.29
CA MET A 98 6.46 20.16 2.55
C MET A 98 7.89 19.86 2.12
N THR A 99 8.68 19.21 2.99
CA THR A 99 10.04 18.75 2.67
C THR A 99 10.01 17.72 1.55
N ALA A 100 9.09 16.75 1.61
CA ALA A 100 8.90 15.74 0.58
C ALA A 100 8.48 16.35 -0.76
N LEU A 101 7.55 17.31 -0.75
CA LEU A 101 7.10 18.03 -1.96
C LEU A 101 8.26 18.72 -2.68
N SER A 102 9.20 19.33 -1.95
CA SER A 102 10.37 19.99 -2.55
C SER A 102 11.30 19.04 -3.30
N ARG A 103 11.22 17.73 -3.03
CA ARG A 103 12.06 16.68 -3.62
C ARG A 103 11.26 15.70 -4.50
N ALA A 104 9.97 15.94 -4.68
CA ALA A 104 9.04 14.99 -5.27
C ALA A 104 9.24 14.86 -6.79
N LEU A 105 9.06 13.65 -7.31
CA LEU A 105 8.95 13.42 -8.74
C LEU A 105 7.57 13.88 -9.26
N PRO A 106 7.41 14.26 -10.54
CA PRO A 106 6.13 14.75 -11.07
C PRO A 106 4.93 13.81 -10.83
N ARG A 107 5.17 12.50 -10.81
CA ARG A 107 4.14 11.49 -10.55
C ARG A 107 3.66 11.43 -9.08
N GLU A 108 4.47 11.92 -8.15
CA GLU A 108 4.22 11.90 -6.70
C GLU A 108 3.54 13.19 -6.21
N VAL A 109 3.67 14.28 -6.96
CA VAL A 109 3.12 15.60 -6.64
C VAL A 109 1.61 15.56 -6.34
N PRO A 110 0.75 14.88 -7.12
CA PRO A 110 -0.69 14.88 -6.85
C PRO A 110 -1.06 14.25 -5.50
N ALA A 111 -0.38 13.16 -5.13
CA ALA A 111 -0.63 12.47 -3.86
C ALA A 111 -0.17 13.33 -2.66
N LEU A 112 1.03 13.94 -2.77
CA LEU A 112 1.56 14.81 -1.73
C LEU A 112 0.78 16.12 -1.60
N SER A 113 0.27 16.68 -2.70
CA SER A 113 -0.61 17.87 -2.66
C SER A 113 -1.90 17.60 -1.91
N ARG A 114 -2.56 16.46 -2.19
CA ARG A 114 -3.76 16.06 -1.45
C ARG A 114 -3.48 15.90 0.05
N ARG A 115 -2.36 15.24 0.39
CA ARG A 115 -1.96 15.08 1.79
C ARG A 115 -1.68 16.41 2.48
N ARG A 116 -1.09 17.37 1.76
CA ARG A 116 -0.89 18.73 2.25
C ARG A 116 -2.22 19.42 2.56
N GLU A 117 -3.19 19.34 1.66
CA GLU A 117 -4.53 19.92 1.84
C GLU A 117 -5.24 19.31 3.06
N GLU A 118 -5.20 17.99 3.23
CA GLU A 118 -5.73 17.29 4.40
C GLU A 118 -5.13 17.78 5.72
N LEU A 119 -3.81 17.97 5.77
CA LEU A 119 -3.12 18.45 6.98
C LEU A 119 -3.47 19.90 7.29
N VAL A 120 -3.60 20.76 6.27
CA VAL A 120 -4.04 22.14 6.46
C VAL A 120 -5.44 22.18 7.07
N GLN A 121 -6.37 21.39 6.54
CA GLN A 121 -7.72 21.29 7.10
C GLN A 121 -7.70 20.79 8.54
N ARG A 122 -6.97 19.70 8.82
CA ARG A 122 -6.85 19.14 10.18
C ARG A 122 -6.27 20.15 11.17
N ILE A 123 -5.25 20.92 10.78
CA ILE A 123 -4.67 21.97 11.62
C ILE A 123 -5.69 23.07 11.90
N ALA A 124 -6.51 23.45 10.91
CA ALA A 124 -7.57 24.43 11.10
C ALA A 124 -8.64 23.92 12.09
N ASP A 125 -9.08 22.67 11.93
CA ASP A 125 -10.08 22.06 12.81
C ASP A 125 -9.59 21.94 14.25
N LEU A 126 -8.34 21.49 14.44
CA LEU A 126 -7.72 21.37 15.77
C LEU A 126 -7.53 22.74 16.45
N LYS A 127 -7.22 23.79 15.68
CA LYS A 127 -7.20 25.16 16.21
C LYS A 127 -8.59 25.60 16.64
N ALA A 128 -9.60 25.40 15.79
CA ALA A 128 -10.98 25.75 16.09
C ALA A 128 -11.49 25.01 17.35
N GLN A 129 -11.19 23.72 17.49
CA GLN A 129 -11.54 22.94 18.69
C GLN A 129 -10.85 23.47 19.95
N LYS A 130 -9.57 23.84 19.85
CA LYS A 130 -8.82 24.43 20.96
C LYS A 130 -9.40 25.78 21.38
N ASP A 131 -9.88 26.57 20.43
CA ASP A 131 -10.45 27.89 20.68
C ASP A 131 -11.91 27.81 21.14
N ALA A 132 -12.64 26.76 20.74
CA ALA A 132 -14.04 26.52 21.09
C ALA A 132 -14.28 26.24 22.57
N ILE A 133 -13.27 25.79 23.34
CA ILE A 133 -13.40 25.65 24.79
C ILE A 133 -13.45 27.05 25.41
N PRO A 134 -14.60 27.50 25.96
CA PRO A 134 -14.72 28.82 26.57
C PRO A 134 -13.69 28.97 27.69
N PHE A 135 -13.12 30.17 27.82
CA PHE A 135 -12.12 30.46 28.85
C PHE A 135 -12.63 30.13 30.27
N ALA A 136 -13.92 30.35 30.52
CA ALA A 136 -14.59 30.03 31.77
C ALA A 136 -14.51 28.54 32.12
N ASP A 137 -14.71 27.65 31.13
CA ASP A 137 -14.68 26.21 31.33
C ASP A 137 -13.26 25.71 31.60
N ARG A 138 -12.26 26.28 30.92
CA ARG A 138 -10.83 25.99 31.21
C ARG A 138 -10.45 26.38 32.63
N LEU A 139 -10.95 27.53 33.11
CA LEU A 139 -10.68 28.00 34.46
C LEU A 139 -11.38 27.13 35.52
N ALA A 140 -12.62 26.72 35.26
CA ALA A 140 -13.37 25.80 36.12
C ALA A 140 -12.65 24.44 36.25
N GLU A 141 -12.19 23.88 35.13
CA GLU A 141 -11.45 22.62 35.10
C GLU A 141 -10.08 22.71 35.80
N ALA A 142 -9.35 23.82 35.60
CA ALA A 142 -8.10 24.09 36.30
C ALA A 142 -8.30 24.15 37.82
N ARG A 143 -9.35 24.84 38.29
CA ARG A 143 -9.70 24.89 39.72
C ARG A 143 -10.05 23.50 40.27
N ALA A 144 -10.87 22.73 39.55
CA ALA A 144 -11.23 21.36 39.93
C ALA A 144 -10.00 20.44 40.03
N ARG A 145 -9.00 20.63 39.16
CA ARG A 145 -7.73 19.88 39.19
C ARG A 145 -6.90 20.19 40.43
N VAL A 146 -6.82 21.47 40.83
CA VAL A 146 -6.12 21.88 42.06
C VAL A 146 -6.82 21.32 43.30
N VAL A 147 -8.15 21.34 43.35
CA VAL A 147 -8.93 20.76 44.46
C VAL A 147 -8.68 19.25 44.58
N ARG A 148 -8.74 18.51 43.46
CA ARG A 148 -8.45 17.06 43.43
C ARG A 148 -7.05 16.75 43.95
N ARG A 149 -6.02 17.44 43.45
CA ARG A 149 -4.63 17.28 43.90
C ARG A 149 -4.44 17.61 45.39
N ARG A 150 -5.22 18.55 45.94
CA ARG A 150 -5.16 18.91 47.36
C ARG A 150 -5.89 17.89 48.25
N ALA A 151 -6.97 17.30 47.75
CA ALA A 151 -7.68 16.21 48.44
C ALA A 151 -6.86 14.91 48.47
N GLU A 152 -6.16 14.59 47.38
CA GLU A 152 -5.26 13.42 47.29
C GLU A 152 -4.01 13.52 48.19
N ARG A 153 -3.67 14.73 48.64
CA ARG A 153 -2.50 15.00 49.50
C ARG A 153 -2.83 15.07 51.00
N ARG A 154 -4.10 14.93 51.38
CA ARG A 154 -4.58 14.91 52.77
C ARG A 154 -4.98 13.50 53.17
#